data_AF-A0A081NE72-F1
#
_entry.id   AF-A0A081NE72-F1
#
_cell.length_a   1.000
_cell.length_b   1.000
_cell.length_c   1.000
_cell.angle_alpha   90.00
_cell.angle_beta   90.00
_cell.angle_gamma   90.00
#
_symmetry.space_group_name_H-M   'P 1'
#
loop_
_entity.id
_entity.type
_entity.pdbx_description
1 polymer ?
#
loop_
_entity_poly.entity_id
_entity_poly.type
_entity_poly.pdbx_seq_one_letter_code
_entity_poly.pdbx_strand_id
1 'polypeptide(L)'
;MNRHQIPEGYSPLSPNETRGRLILIKDEHRSNWEEIQRNHAGNFYYTSVLRAIYNLQAVAKGSGEDKHKAGRINTMDLNGAKLRFRIWENNSVLIESLDIQEQATTHSQSGFYAIRYNTQNENWTPVQKEAKQPEFNNKILHEPYIAICGKYDDLAQASNKMVEHIQGAFDLEPGRVSSRGNAYNLFYQAKGFDKKPNIASLASIIQQSQKYKDGVRWLVHGEGAKTFVEALESLSESNSVIKKAEINTEASYKSAINTQYHRVFFSAPRGKGTEKDNLKRLTKNIGMSFSGIQYNDYDLKNPDINTGFRISVEKLAVPAITTGVGATALKTTGISGLVKLYEQAANLPVAGQIGLMVAGAFMVKNNVYPTLSSYGRAFANFGPNTLGKGNQSWQG
;
A
#
# COMPACT_ATOMS: atom_id res chain seq x y z
N MET A 1 -38.85 -20.46 17.70
CA MET A 1 -38.37 -19.36 16.85
C MET A 1 -38.59 -18.05 17.62
N ASN A 2 -37.55 -17.51 18.27
CA ASN A 2 -37.64 -16.20 18.94
C ASN A 2 -37.49 -15.10 17.87
N ARG A 3 -38.54 -14.29 17.69
CA ARG A 3 -38.46 -13.02 16.96
C ARG A 3 -37.37 -12.21 17.65
N HIS A 4 -36.32 -11.85 16.91
CA HIS A 4 -35.26 -10.98 17.43
C HIS A 4 -35.92 -9.64 17.77
N GLN A 5 -35.97 -9.26 19.05
CA GLN A 5 -36.44 -7.93 19.43
C GLN A 5 -35.42 -6.91 18.91
N ILE A 6 -35.84 -6.14 17.90
CA ILE A 6 -35.07 -5.00 17.40
C ILE A 6 -35.23 -3.88 18.42
N PRO A 7 -34.13 -3.30 18.93
CA PRO A 7 -34.20 -2.16 19.85
C PRO A 7 -34.94 -0.98 19.23
N GLU A 8 -35.68 -0.23 20.05
CA GLU A 8 -36.40 0.96 19.61
C GLU A 8 -35.44 2.01 19.02
N GLY A 9 -35.83 2.62 17.89
CA GLY A 9 -35.01 3.58 17.15
C GLY A 9 -33.93 2.98 16.25
N TYR A 10 -33.96 1.66 16.03
CA TYR A 10 -33.04 0.95 15.15
C TYR A 10 -33.75 0.22 14.01
N SER A 11 -33.14 0.27 12.84
CA SER A 11 -33.56 -0.46 11.66
C SER A 11 -32.48 -1.47 11.21
N PRO A 12 -32.86 -2.65 10.73
CA PRO A 12 -31.91 -3.59 10.12
C PRO A 12 -31.34 -3.02 8.81
N LEU A 13 -30.02 -3.13 8.64
CA LEU A 13 -29.36 -2.80 7.38
C LEU A 13 -29.58 -3.90 6.34
N SER A 14 -30.02 -3.55 5.14
CA SER A 14 -30.02 -4.48 4.00
C SER A 14 -28.68 -4.43 3.25
N PRO A 15 -28.15 -5.56 2.74
CA PRO A 15 -28.62 -6.92 2.95
C PRO A 15 -28.23 -7.44 4.34
N ASN A 16 -29.22 -7.87 5.13
CA ASN A 16 -29.01 -8.57 6.39
C ASN A 16 -29.21 -10.06 6.13
N GLU A 17 -28.13 -10.76 5.79
CA GLU A 17 -28.20 -12.17 5.41
C GLU A 17 -28.25 -13.09 6.64
N THR A 18 -28.94 -14.22 6.48
CA THR A 18 -29.40 -15.10 7.58
C THR A 18 -28.30 -15.81 8.38
N ARG A 19 -27.06 -15.88 7.87
CA ARG A 19 -25.95 -16.65 8.47
C ARG A 19 -24.89 -15.80 9.20
N GLY A 20 -24.99 -14.46 9.17
CA GLY A 20 -24.08 -13.51 9.83
C GLY A 20 -24.63 -12.85 11.10
N ARG A 21 -23.93 -11.83 11.62
CA ARG A 21 -24.48 -10.91 12.65
C ARG A 21 -25.60 -10.09 12.04
N LEU A 22 -26.65 -9.82 12.82
CA LEU A 22 -27.63 -8.82 12.44
C LEU A 22 -26.99 -7.43 12.62
N ILE A 23 -26.91 -6.63 11.57
CA ILE A 23 -26.46 -5.24 11.67
C ILE A 23 -27.68 -4.34 11.73
N LEU A 24 -27.78 -3.54 12.78
CA LEU A 24 -28.83 -2.56 13.01
C LEU A 24 -28.21 -1.17 13.03
N ILE A 25 -28.84 -0.21 12.36
CA ILE A 25 -28.44 1.20 12.38
C ILE A 25 -29.49 2.02 13.09
N LYS A 26 -29.09 3.09 13.78
CA LYS A 26 -30.07 4.08 14.24
C LYS A 26 -30.83 4.68 13.07
N ASP A 27 -32.12 4.88 13.26
CA ASP A 27 -33.01 5.40 12.23
C ASP A 27 -32.55 6.78 11.70
N GLU A 28 -31.96 7.61 12.56
CA GLU A 28 -31.39 8.92 12.20
C GLU A 28 -30.24 8.86 11.18
N HIS A 29 -29.57 7.71 11.05
CA HIS A 29 -28.45 7.50 10.13
C HIS A 29 -28.83 6.66 8.90
N ARG A 30 -30.11 6.29 8.78
CA ARG A 30 -30.58 5.43 7.70
C ARG A 30 -30.43 6.08 6.32
N SER A 31 -30.74 7.36 6.19
CA SER A 31 -30.56 8.10 4.92
C SER A 31 -29.11 8.10 4.46
N ASN A 32 -28.16 8.29 5.40
CA ASN A 32 -26.72 8.27 5.12
C ASN A 32 -26.29 6.88 4.65
N TRP A 33 -26.83 5.82 5.24
CA TRP A 33 -26.58 4.46 4.79
C TRP A 33 -27.12 4.21 3.37
N GLU A 34 -28.37 4.60 3.09
CA GLU A 34 -28.97 4.45 1.76
C GLU A 34 -28.20 5.25 0.68
N GLU A 35 -27.64 6.40 1.05
CA GLU A 35 -26.72 7.15 0.19
C GLU A 35 -25.42 6.39 -0.06
N ILE A 36 -24.77 5.86 0.98
CA ILE A 36 -23.57 5.02 0.84
C ILE A 36 -23.85 3.83 -0.08
N GLN A 37 -24.98 3.15 0.08
CA GLN A 37 -25.33 2.00 -0.74
C GLN A 37 -25.53 2.36 -2.22
N ARG A 38 -26.12 3.51 -2.51
CA ARG A 38 -26.32 3.96 -3.90
C ARG A 38 -25.04 4.47 -4.54
N ASN A 39 -24.21 5.16 -3.76
CA ASN A 39 -23.09 5.95 -4.26
C ASN A 39 -21.72 5.37 -3.93
N HIS A 40 -21.61 4.18 -3.31
CA HIS A 40 -20.29 3.58 -3.02
C HIS A 40 -19.52 3.26 -4.29
N ALA A 41 -20.22 2.96 -5.39
CA ALA A 41 -19.61 2.63 -6.66
C ALA A 41 -18.89 3.86 -7.22
N GLY A 42 -17.57 3.89 -7.06
CA GLY A 42 -16.78 5.08 -7.38
C GLY A 42 -16.76 6.10 -6.24
N ASN A 43 -16.91 5.71 -4.97
CA ASN A 43 -16.58 6.58 -3.85
C ASN A 43 -15.76 5.79 -2.83
N PHE A 44 -14.49 6.18 -2.73
CA PHE A 44 -13.49 5.55 -1.87
C PHE A 44 -14.00 5.41 -0.43
N TYR A 45 -14.46 6.51 0.16
CA TYR A 45 -14.94 6.63 1.53
C TYR A 45 -16.16 5.74 1.79
N TYR A 46 -17.15 5.82 0.90
CA TYR A 46 -18.39 5.04 1.01
C TYR A 46 -18.13 3.54 0.86
N THR A 47 -17.24 3.15 -0.05
CA THR A 47 -16.82 1.75 -0.20
C THR A 47 -16.11 1.23 1.06
N SER A 48 -15.29 2.05 1.72
CA SER A 48 -14.65 1.68 2.99
C SER A 48 -15.64 1.46 4.11
N VAL A 49 -16.64 2.34 4.24
CA VAL A 49 -17.72 2.17 5.22
C VAL A 49 -18.52 0.90 4.94
N LEU A 50 -18.89 0.68 3.68
CA LEU A 50 -19.65 -0.50 3.24
C LEU A 50 -18.91 -1.80 3.62
N ARG A 51 -17.60 -1.87 3.38
CA ARG A 51 -16.79 -3.04 3.78
C ARG A 51 -16.64 -3.20 5.27
N ALA A 52 -16.44 -2.11 6.01
CA ALA A 52 -16.38 -2.17 7.46
C ALA A 52 -17.65 -2.83 8.01
N ILE A 53 -18.82 -2.44 7.48
CA ILE A 53 -20.11 -3.01 7.85
C ILE A 53 -20.26 -4.48 7.44
N TYR A 54 -19.87 -4.85 6.20
CA TYR A 54 -19.91 -6.27 5.80
C TYR A 54 -18.93 -7.13 6.61
N ASN A 55 -17.76 -6.63 6.94
CA ASN A 55 -16.82 -7.34 7.80
C ASN A 55 -17.38 -7.53 9.20
N LEU A 56 -18.07 -6.53 9.76
CA LEU A 56 -18.80 -6.66 11.04
C LEU A 56 -19.90 -7.73 10.96
N GLN A 57 -20.60 -7.82 9.82
CA GLN A 57 -21.64 -8.83 9.59
C GLN A 57 -21.06 -10.24 9.48
N ALA A 58 -19.89 -10.38 8.87
CA ALA A 58 -19.28 -11.67 8.59
C ALA A 58 -18.57 -12.32 9.79
N VAL A 59 -18.41 -11.60 10.91
CA VAL A 59 -17.83 -12.20 12.13
C VAL A 59 -18.83 -13.18 12.75
N ALA A 60 -18.48 -14.47 12.82
CA ALA A 60 -19.36 -15.55 13.25
C ALA A 60 -20.03 -15.31 14.62
N LYS A 61 -21.26 -15.84 14.78
CA LYS A 61 -21.94 -15.93 16.08
C LYS A 61 -21.11 -16.78 17.04
N GLY A 62 -20.56 -16.17 18.09
CA GLY A 62 -19.85 -16.88 19.17
C GLY A 62 -18.32 -16.90 19.08
N SER A 63 -17.69 -16.06 18.25
CA SER A 63 -16.24 -15.81 18.37
C SER A 63 -15.91 -15.28 19.77
N GLY A 64 -14.99 -15.95 20.46
CA GLY A 64 -14.69 -15.70 21.88
C GLY A 64 -14.20 -14.27 22.22
N GLU A 65 -13.83 -13.46 21.24
CA GLU A 65 -13.40 -12.07 21.44
C GLU A 65 -14.54 -11.09 21.82
N ASP A 66 -15.80 -11.44 21.57
CA ASP A 66 -16.93 -10.50 21.72
C ASP A 66 -17.56 -10.50 23.11
N LYS A 67 -17.33 -11.53 23.93
CA LYS A 67 -17.87 -11.62 25.30
C LYS A 67 -17.32 -10.52 26.22
N HIS A 68 -16.13 -9.99 25.93
CA HIS A 68 -15.49 -8.91 26.72
C HIS A 68 -15.84 -7.50 26.23
N LYS A 69 -16.56 -7.34 25.11
CA LYS A 69 -16.90 -6.04 24.49
C LYS A 69 -18.40 -5.76 24.40
N ALA A 70 -19.26 -6.69 24.82
CA ALA A 70 -20.71 -6.51 24.86
C ALA A 70 -21.07 -5.22 25.64
N GLY A 71 -21.92 -4.39 25.04
CA GLY A 71 -22.37 -3.12 25.63
C GLY A 71 -21.41 -1.92 25.52
N ARG A 72 -20.14 -2.11 25.11
CA ARG A 72 -19.19 -0.99 24.93
C ARG A 72 -19.29 -0.39 23.52
N ILE A 73 -19.22 0.94 23.44
CA ILE A 73 -19.08 1.65 22.16
C ILE A 73 -17.66 1.44 21.65
N ASN A 74 -17.54 0.83 20.48
CA ASN A 74 -16.32 0.69 19.70
C ASN A 74 -16.32 1.76 18.62
N THR A 75 -15.13 2.30 18.33
CA THR A 75 -14.94 3.28 17.25
C THR A 75 -14.02 2.68 16.20
N MET A 76 -14.42 2.77 14.93
CA MET A 76 -13.61 2.42 13.79
C MET A 76 -13.34 3.69 12.97
N ASP A 77 -12.08 4.13 12.98
CA ASP A 77 -11.61 5.24 12.16
C ASP A 77 -11.26 4.72 10.76
N LEU A 78 -12.08 5.11 9.80
CA LEU A 78 -11.87 4.91 8.37
C LEU A 78 -11.40 6.26 7.81
N ASN A 79 -10.43 6.28 6.89
CA ASN A 79 -9.89 7.55 6.40
C ASN A 79 -11.04 8.37 5.80
N GLY A 80 -11.43 9.51 6.39
CA GLY A 80 -12.60 10.34 6.00
C GLY A 80 -13.99 9.84 6.45
N ALA A 81 -14.07 8.79 7.28
CA ALA A 81 -15.32 8.37 7.91
C ALA A 81 -15.08 7.72 9.29
N LYS A 82 -15.90 8.03 10.29
CA LYS A 82 -15.87 7.39 11.61
C LYS A 82 -17.15 6.60 11.81
N LEU A 83 -17.00 5.31 12.11
CA LEU A 83 -18.09 4.41 12.46
C LEU A 83 -18.05 4.11 13.96
N ARG A 84 -19.10 4.44 14.71
CA ARG A 84 -19.27 4.02 16.11
C ARG A 84 -20.30 2.92 16.18
N PHE A 85 -19.95 1.80 16.81
CA PHE A 85 -20.84 0.66 16.94
C PHE A 85 -20.66 -0.06 18.28
N ARG A 86 -21.68 -0.77 18.75
CA ARG A 86 -21.59 -1.67 19.90
C ARG A 86 -22.16 -3.04 19.56
N ILE A 87 -21.67 -4.06 20.26
CA ILE A 87 -22.24 -5.40 20.17
C ILE A 87 -23.36 -5.50 21.19
N TRP A 88 -24.54 -5.82 20.70
CA TRP A 88 -25.78 -5.98 21.45
C TRP A 88 -26.12 -7.46 21.60
N GLU A 89 -27.09 -7.71 22.47
CA GLU A 89 -27.61 -9.04 22.79
C GLU A 89 -27.81 -9.90 21.53
N ASN A 90 -27.58 -11.20 21.68
CA ASN A 90 -27.61 -12.19 20.58
C ASN A 90 -26.54 -11.98 19.48
N ASN A 91 -25.45 -11.26 19.80
CA ASN A 91 -24.32 -11.01 18.90
C ASN A 91 -24.70 -10.16 17.67
N SER A 92 -25.67 -9.26 17.84
CA SER A 92 -26.04 -8.25 16.83
C SER A 92 -25.14 -7.03 16.98
N VAL A 93 -24.97 -6.25 15.92
CA VAL A 93 -24.19 -5.00 15.96
C VAL A 93 -25.14 -3.82 15.83
N LEU A 94 -25.07 -2.89 16.77
CA LEU A 94 -25.77 -1.60 16.71
C LEU A 94 -24.79 -0.54 16.25
N ILE A 95 -25.06 0.08 15.10
CA ILE A 95 -24.34 1.26 14.62
C ILE A 95 -24.96 2.47 15.30
N GLU A 96 -24.16 3.08 16.17
CA GLU A 96 -24.53 4.23 17.02
C GLU A 96 -24.32 5.57 16.31
N SER A 97 -23.30 5.65 15.45
CA SER A 97 -23.10 6.80 14.57
C SER A 97 -22.31 6.44 13.32
N LEU A 98 -22.57 7.20 12.26
CA LEU A 98 -21.84 7.17 11.01
C LEU A 98 -21.50 8.61 10.61
N ASP A 99 -20.26 9.01 10.88
CA ASP A 99 -19.78 10.37 10.67
C ASP A 99 -18.86 10.39 9.44
N ILE A 100 -19.35 10.87 8.30
CA ILE A 100 -18.53 11.01 7.08
C ILE A 100 -17.91 12.41 7.09
N GLN A 101 -16.61 12.48 7.38
CA GLN A 101 -15.88 13.74 7.32
C GLN A 101 -15.35 13.91 5.90
N GLU A 102 -16.15 14.56 5.05
CA GLU A 102 -15.75 14.92 3.68
C GLU A 102 -14.76 16.11 3.61
N GLN A 103 -14.15 16.50 4.72
CA GLN A 103 -13.37 17.72 4.78
C GLN A 103 -12.06 17.61 4.01
N ALA A 104 -12.03 18.29 2.87
CA ALA A 104 -10.82 18.67 2.19
C ALA A 104 -10.03 19.64 3.07
N THR A 105 -8.80 19.28 3.45
CA THR A 105 -7.86 20.24 4.05
C THR A 105 -6.45 20.04 3.50
N THR A 106 -5.96 21.07 2.78
CA THR A 106 -4.56 21.41 2.44
C THR A 106 -3.66 20.32 1.83
N HIS A 107 -2.77 20.71 0.91
CA HIS A 107 -1.90 19.88 0.04
C HIS A 107 -0.88 18.94 0.71
N SER A 108 -1.15 18.46 1.93
CA SER A 108 -0.20 17.75 2.79
C SER A 108 -0.78 16.47 3.44
N GLN A 109 -2.01 16.06 3.09
CA GLN A 109 -2.65 14.87 3.68
C GLN A 109 -2.57 13.63 2.77
N SER A 110 -2.48 12.45 3.39
CA SER A 110 -2.55 11.18 2.66
C SER A 110 -3.92 11.04 1.99
N GLY A 111 -3.95 10.74 0.70
CA GLY A 111 -5.19 10.75 -0.05
C GLY A 111 -5.00 10.35 -1.50
N PHE A 112 -6.11 10.39 -2.23
CA PHE A 112 -6.14 10.07 -3.65
C PHE A 112 -6.35 11.34 -4.46
N TYR A 113 -5.51 11.55 -5.47
CA TYR A 113 -5.41 12.81 -6.20
C TYR A 113 -5.43 12.57 -7.71
N ALA A 114 -6.13 13.41 -8.45
CA ALA A 114 -5.96 13.51 -9.89
C ALA A 114 -4.77 14.44 -10.17
N ILE A 115 -3.81 13.98 -10.98
CA ILE A 115 -2.63 14.75 -11.37
C ILE A 115 -2.73 15.06 -12.85
N ARG A 116 -2.56 16.33 -13.22
CA ARG A 116 -2.64 16.82 -14.60
C ARG A 116 -1.35 17.51 -15.01
N TYR A 117 -1.00 17.39 -16.28
CA TYR A 117 0.12 18.13 -16.84
C TYR A 117 -0.27 19.60 -17.06
N ASN A 118 0.44 20.50 -16.38
CA ASN A 118 0.30 21.94 -16.53
C ASN A 118 1.30 22.43 -17.58
N THR A 119 0.79 22.82 -18.75
CA THR A 119 1.61 23.29 -19.87
C THR A 119 2.23 24.67 -19.66
N GLN A 120 1.73 25.48 -18.70
CA GLN A 120 2.29 26.80 -18.43
C GLN A 120 3.58 26.71 -17.61
N ASN A 121 3.62 25.77 -16.67
CA ASN A 121 4.73 25.58 -15.74
C ASN A 121 5.55 24.30 -16.05
N GLU A 122 5.22 23.64 -17.17
CA GLU A 122 5.81 22.38 -17.65
C GLU A 122 5.93 21.28 -16.58
N ASN A 123 4.95 21.22 -15.66
CA ASN A 123 5.03 20.35 -14.49
C ASN A 123 3.73 19.56 -14.24
N TRP A 124 3.86 18.48 -13.47
CA TRP A 124 2.72 17.69 -13.03
C TRP A 124 2.20 18.22 -11.71
N THR A 125 0.94 18.63 -11.70
CA THR A 125 0.32 19.25 -10.52
C THR A 125 -0.95 18.51 -10.10
N PRO A 126 -1.17 18.33 -8.80
CA PRO A 126 -2.44 17.82 -8.31
C PRO A 126 -3.57 18.82 -8.60
N VAL A 127 -4.73 18.30 -8.98
CA VAL A 127 -5.96 19.09 -9.01
C VAL A 127 -6.30 19.49 -7.56
N GLN A 128 -6.74 20.73 -7.35
CA GLN A 128 -6.83 21.37 -6.02
C GLN A 128 -7.67 20.62 -4.96
N LYS A 129 -8.44 19.60 -5.35
CA LYS A 129 -9.29 18.82 -4.44
C LYS A 129 -8.88 17.35 -4.46
N GLU A 130 -8.83 16.74 -3.27
CA GLU A 130 -8.75 15.29 -3.12
C GLU A 130 -9.85 14.62 -3.95
N ALA A 131 -9.44 13.70 -4.80
CA ALA A 131 -10.36 12.92 -5.59
C ALA A 131 -10.97 11.85 -4.67
N LYS A 132 -12.28 11.96 -4.43
CA LYS A 132 -13.04 10.93 -3.70
C LYS A 132 -13.08 9.59 -4.44
N GLN A 133 -12.66 9.56 -5.71
CA GLN A 133 -12.79 8.40 -6.58
C GLN A 133 -11.67 8.33 -7.62
N PRO A 134 -11.27 7.12 -8.04
CA PRO A 134 -10.52 6.91 -9.28
C PRO A 134 -11.21 7.55 -10.47
N GLU A 135 -10.54 8.49 -11.12
CA GLU A 135 -10.99 9.02 -12.40
C GLU A 135 -10.32 8.23 -13.52
N PHE A 136 -11.04 7.25 -14.09
CA PHE A 136 -10.54 6.43 -15.21
C PHE A 136 -10.54 7.18 -16.55
N ASN A 137 -11.13 8.37 -16.59
CA ASN A 137 -11.01 9.29 -17.73
C ASN A 137 -9.65 10.00 -17.76
N ASN A 138 -8.96 10.08 -16.61
CA ASN A 138 -7.59 10.59 -16.55
C ASN A 138 -6.67 9.54 -17.15
N LYS A 139 -6.18 9.86 -18.35
CA LYS A 139 -5.42 8.94 -19.18
C LYS A 139 -4.07 9.54 -19.53
N ILE A 140 -3.08 8.67 -19.61
CA ILE A 140 -1.85 8.92 -20.36
C ILE A 140 -1.98 8.03 -21.60
N LEU A 141 -1.88 8.60 -22.79
CA LEU A 141 -1.88 7.82 -24.05
C LEU A 141 -3.03 6.80 -24.14
N HIS A 142 -4.23 7.25 -23.77
CA HIS A 142 -5.51 6.52 -23.82
C HIS A 142 -5.75 5.44 -22.75
N GLU A 143 -4.77 5.15 -21.90
CA GLU A 143 -4.92 4.21 -20.79
C GLU A 143 -4.98 4.94 -19.44
N PRO A 144 -5.81 4.47 -18.48
CA PRO A 144 -5.82 5.03 -17.14
C PRO A 144 -4.65 4.49 -16.32
N TYR A 145 -3.93 5.41 -15.67
CA TYR A 145 -2.81 5.11 -14.79
C TYR A 145 -3.16 5.44 -13.35
N ILE A 146 -2.79 4.55 -12.44
CA ILE A 146 -2.84 4.76 -11.00
C ILE A 146 -1.46 4.50 -10.41
N ALA A 147 -0.90 5.51 -9.76
CA ALA A 147 0.37 5.47 -9.07
C ALA A 147 0.15 5.43 -7.55
N ILE A 148 0.88 4.55 -6.86
CA ILE A 148 0.97 4.51 -5.40
C ILE A 148 2.40 4.91 -5.04
N CYS A 149 2.54 6.04 -4.35
CA CYS A 149 3.85 6.61 -4.09
C CYS A 149 4.54 5.96 -2.88
N GLY A 150 5.87 5.96 -2.92
CA GLY A 150 6.72 5.74 -1.75
C GLY A 150 6.85 6.99 -0.89
N LYS A 151 7.92 7.08 -0.10
CA LYS A 151 8.20 8.24 0.73
C LYS A 151 8.73 9.42 -0.09
N TYR A 152 7.96 10.51 -0.14
CA TYR A 152 8.35 11.80 -0.72
C TYR A 152 8.16 12.93 0.31
N ASP A 153 8.81 14.07 0.10
CA ASP A 153 8.72 15.22 0.99
C ASP A 153 7.32 15.83 0.98
N ASP A 154 6.71 15.92 -0.21
CA ASP A 154 5.39 16.50 -0.43
C ASP A 154 4.69 15.90 -1.66
N LEU A 155 3.42 16.26 -1.83
CA LEU A 155 2.57 15.81 -2.93
C LEU A 155 3.08 16.28 -4.31
N ALA A 156 3.67 17.47 -4.40
CA ALA A 156 4.15 18.02 -5.67
C ALA A 156 5.38 17.24 -6.17
N GLN A 157 6.32 16.92 -5.27
CA GLN A 157 7.46 16.07 -5.55
C GLN A 157 7.01 14.67 -5.96
N ALA A 158 6.07 14.07 -5.22
CA ALA A 158 5.50 12.78 -5.60
C ALA A 158 4.81 12.83 -6.98
N SER A 159 4.10 13.92 -7.28
CA SER A 159 3.42 14.11 -8.57
C SER A 159 4.41 14.14 -9.74
N ASN A 160 5.53 14.84 -9.59
CA ASN A 160 6.52 14.90 -10.67
C ASN A 160 7.34 13.61 -10.77
N LYS A 161 7.70 13.01 -9.64
CA LYS A 161 8.48 11.78 -9.66
C LYS A 161 7.67 10.61 -10.19
N MET A 162 6.45 10.39 -9.74
CA MET A 162 5.69 9.20 -10.17
C MET A 162 5.46 9.14 -11.69
N VAL A 163 5.42 10.25 -12.41
CA VAL A 163 5.35 10.20 -13.88
C VAL A 163 6.63 9.66 -14.54
N GLU A 164 7.81 9.98 -14.00
CA GLU A 164 9.11 9.45 -14.42
C GLU A 164 9.11 7.92 -14.27
N HIS A 165 8.61 7.43 -13.12
CA HIS A 165 8.47 6.01 -12.88
C HIS A 165 7.39 5.36 -13.79
N ILE A 166 6.30 6.04 -14.15
CA ILE A 166 5.30 5.52 -15.09
C ILE A 166 5.92 5.38 -16.49
N GLN A 167 6.70 6.37 -16.92
CA GLN A 167 7.41 6.34 -18.20
C GLN A 167 8.34 5.13 -18.27
N GLY A 168 9.19 4.94 -17.26
CA GLY A 168 10.11 3.80 -17.22
C GLY A 168 9.43 2.44 -17.07
N ALA A 169 8.34 2.35 -16.28
CA ALA A 169 7.64 1.09 -16.05
C ALA A 169 6.86 0.55 -17.26
N PHE A 170 6.46 1.44 -18.16
CA PHE A 170 5.61 1.12 -19.30
C PHE A 170 6.20 1.58 -20.64
N ASP A 171 7.51 1.87 -20.66
CA ASP A 171 8.29 2.27 -21.85
C ASP A 171 7.62 3.39 -22.66
N LEU A 172 7.12 4.42 -21.96
CA LEU A 172 6.41 5.54 -22.59
C LEU A 172 7.37 6.65 -22.99
N GLU A 173 7.19 7.20 -24.18
CA GLU A 173 7.98 8.33 -24.66
C GLU A 173 7.70 9.62 -23.85
N PRO A 174 8.74 10.29 -23.31
CA PRO A 174 8.57 11.46 -22.43
C PRO A 174 7.70 12.57 -23.03
N GLY A 175 7.91 12.92 -24.30
CA GLY A 175 7.16 13.99 -24.97
C GLY A 175 5.66 13.65 -25.14
N ARG A 176 5.34 12.36 -25.27
CA ARG A 176 3.96 11.89 -25.37
C ARG A 176 3.26 11.85 -24.02
N VAL A 177 4.01 11.64 -22.93
CA VAL A 177 3.47 11.66 -21.57
C VAL A 177 3.26 13.10 -21.08
N SER A 178 4.21 14.00 -21.31
CA SER A 178 4.12 15.43 -20.96
C SER A 178 3.37 16.24 -22.02
N SER A 179 2.20 15.76 -22.41
CA SER A 179 1.33 16.36 -23.42
C SER A 179 0.06 16.95 -22.79
N ARG A 180 -0.48 18.01 -23.41
CA ARG A 180 -1.70 18.66 -22.93
C ARG A 180 -2.86 17.66 -22.83
N GLY A 181 -3.55 17.69 -21.69
CA GLY A 181 -4.72 16.85 -21.44
C GLY A 181 -4.39 15.48 -20.84
N ASN A 182 -3.11 15.09 -20.78
CA ASN A 182 -2.74 13.88 -20.05
C ASN A 182 -2.90 14.07 -18.54
N ALA A 183 -3.34 12.99 -17.91
CA ALA A 183 -3.59 12.93 -16.49
C ALA A 183 -3.42 11.52 -15.97
N TYR A 184 -3.10 11.39 -14.68
CA TYR A 184 -3.09 10.11 -14.00
C TYR A 184 -3.60 10.29 -12.57
N ASN A 185 -3.86 9.18 -11.88
CA ASN A 185 -4.28 9.22 -10.49
C ASN A 185 -3.12 8.84 -9.56
N LEU A 186 -2.99 9.54 -8.44
CA LEU A 186 -1.94 9.34 -7.44
C LEU A 186 -2.55 9.06 -6.08
N PHE A 187 -2.24 7.90 -5.52
CA PHE A 187 -2.42 7.64 -4.10
C PHE A 187 -1.18 8.10 -3.33
N TYR A 188 -1.30 9.26 -2.68
CA TYR A 188 -0.22 9.89 -1.92
C TYR A 188 -0.34 9.56 -0.43
N GLN A 189 0.80 9.29 0.20
CA GLN A 189 0.88 8.97 1.63
C GLN A 189 1.89 9.89 2.31
N ALA A 190 1.39 10.92 3.02
CA ALA A 190 2.25 11.89 3.68
C ALA A 190 3.12 11.25 4.77
N LYS A 191 2.53 10.38 5.62
CA LYS A 191 3.22 9.56 6.64
C LYS A 191 2.41 8.31 7.02
N GLY A 192 3.11 7.20 7.29
CA GLY A 192 2.54 5.98 7.89
C GLY A 192 2.01 4.98 6.86
N PHE A 193 2.93 4.27 6.20
CA PHE A 193 2.65 3.26 5.16
C PHE A 193 1.97 2.00 5.71
N ASP A 194 1.95 1.83 7.03
CA ASP A 194 1.36 0.72 7.79
C ASP A 194 0.06 1.12 8.51
N LYS A 195 -0.43 2.34 8.28
CA LYS A 195 -1.65 2.83 8.91
C LYS A 195 -2.87 2.15 8.29
N LYS A 196 -3.68 1.50 9.14
CA LYS A 196 -4.95 0.85 8.77
C LYS A 196 -5.86 1.70 7.86
N PRO A 197 -6.02 3.02 8.08
CA PRO A 197 -6.80 3.86 7.18
C PRO A 197 -6.27 3.88 5.74
N ASN A 198 -4.95 3.94 5.52
CA ASN A 198 -4.36 3.94 4.18
C ASN A 198 -4.53 2.58 3.48
N ILE A 199 -4.37 1.49 4.24
CA ILE A 199 -4.56 0.11 3.75
C ILE A 199 -6.01 -0.11 3.29
N ALA A 200 -6.97 0.22 4.16
CA ALA A 200 -8.39 0.18 3.83
C ALA A 200 -8.69 1.09 2.64
N SER A 201 -7.95 2.20 2.53
CA SER A 201 -8.15 3.15 1.45
C SER A 201 -7.81 2.57 0.09
N LEU A 202 -6.60 2.04 0.04
CA LEU A 202 -6.05 1.44 -1.15
C LEU A 202 -6.82 0.18 -1.56
N ALA A 203 -7.24 -0.64 -0.61
CA ALA A 203 -8.08 -1.81 -0.85
C ALA A 203 -9.38 -1.44 -1.58
N SER A 204 -10.00 -0.32 -1.20
CA SER A 204 -11.22 0.23 -1.81
C SER A 204 -10.97 0.70 -3.25
N ILE A 205 -9.91 1.47 -3.49
CA ILE A 205 -9.49 1.94 -4.83
C ILE A 205 -9.24 0.73 -5.76
N ILE A 206 -8.55 -0.30 -5.28
CA ILE A 206 -8.28 -1.54 -6.02
C ILE A 206 -9.59 -2.18 -6.51
N GLN A 207 -10.57 -2.37 -5.64
CA GLN A 207 -11.86 -2.93 -6.04
C GLN A 207 -12.65 -2.04 -7.01
N GLN A 208 -12.60 -0.73 -6.82
CA GLN A 208 -13.26 0.19 -7.74
C GLN A 208 -12.64 0.10 -9.13
N SER A 209 -11.31 0.00 -9.22
CA SER A 209 -10.62 -0.23 -10.49
C SER A 209 -11.06 -1.52 -11.17
N GLN A 210 -11.28 -2.60 -10.41
CA GLN A 210 -11.69 -3.89 -10.97
C GLN A 210 -13.09 -3.85 -11.62
N LYS A 211 -13.91 -2.83 -11.32
CA LYS A 211 -15.18 -2.59 -12.01
C LYS A 211 -14.99 -1.95 -13.39
N TYR A 212 -13.80 -1.41 -13.69
CA TYR A 212 -13.48 -0.75 -14.96
C TYR A 212 -13.01 -1.78 -16.00
N LYS A 213 -13.81 -1.94 -17.07
CA LYS A 213 -13.66 -3.04 -18.03
C LYS A 213 -12.39 -2.97 -18.88
N ASP A 214 -11.88 -1.77 -19.16
CA ASP A 214 -10.71 -1.59 -20.02
C ASP A 214 -9.37 -1.78 -19.27
N GLY A 215 -9.43 -2.06 -17.97
CA GLY A 215 -8.25 -2.25 -17.14
C GLY A 215 -7.53 -0.97 -16.75
N VAL A 216 -6.56 -1.12 -15.85
CA VAL A 216 -5.78 -0.01 -15.29
C VAL A 216 -4.30 -0.40 -15.21
N ARG A 217 -3.43 0.55 -15.55
CA ARG A 217 -1.99 0.46 -15.35
C ARG A 217 -1.63 0.94 -13.95
N TRP A 218 -1.20 0.03 -13.10
CA TRP A 218 -0.80 0.30 -11.73
C TRP A 218 0.71 0.40 -11.63
N LEU A 219 1.19 1.48 -11.04
CA LEU A 219 2.58 1.63 -10.62
C LEU A 219 2.63 1.72 -9.10
N VAL A 220 3.43 0.86 -8.47
CA VAL A 220 3.59 0.81 -7.01
C VAL A 220 5.05 1.07 -6.65
N HIS A 221 5.33 2.14 -5.92
CA HIS A 221 6.70 2.57 -5.66
C HIS A 221 7.08 2.53 -4.17
N GLY A 222 8.32 2.16 -3.87
CA GLY A 222 8.95 2.38 -2.56
C GLY A 222 8.17 1.74 -1.41
N GLU A 223 8.04 2.47 -0.30
CA GLU A 223 7.28 2.07 0.89
C GLU A 223 5.78 1.92 0.62
N GLY A 224 5.24 2.50 -0.46
CA GLY A 224 3.86 2.30 -0.89
C GLY A 224 3.56 0.84 -1.27
N ALA A 225 4.59 0.06 -1.62
CA ALA A 225 4.47 -1.37 -1.88
C ALA A 225 3.99 -2.15 -0.65
N LYS A 226 4.44 -1.78 0.56
CA LYS A 226 3.94 -2.38 1.81
C LYS A 226 2.45 -2.17 1.97
N THR A 227 1.99 -0.91 1.82
CA THR A 227 0.56 -0.58 1.94
C THR A 227 -0.27 -1.34 0.90
N PHE A 228 0.25 -1.46 -0.32
CA PHE A 228 -0.41 -2.20 -1.39
C PHE A 228 -0.51 -3.68 -1.05
N VAL A 229 0.58 -4.31 -0.59
CA VAL A 229 0.59 -5.71 -0.12
C VAL A 229 -0.46 -5.94 0.96
N GLU A 230 -0.46 -5.13 2.02
CA GLU A 230 -1.42 -5.25 3.12
C GLU A 230 -2.88 -5.03 2.64
N ALA A 231 -3.09 -4.17 1.64
CA ALA A 231 -4.39 -3.98 1.01
C ALA A 231 -4.85 -5.20 0.20
N LEU A 232 -3.93 -5.83 -0.54
CA LEU A 232 -4.19 -7.09 -1.27
C LEU A 232 -4.50 -8.24 -0.34
N GLU A 233 -3.78 -8.35 0.77
CA GLU A 233 -4.02 -9.35 1.81
C GLU A 233 -5.39 -9.14 2.46
N SER A 234 -5.70 -7.91 2.87
CA SER A 234 -7.02 -7.55 3.43
C SER A 234 -8.17 -7.86 2.48
N LEU A 235 -7.98 -7.63 1.17
CA LEU A 235 -8.94 -8.00 0.12
C LEU A 235 -9.14 -9.52 0.04
N SER A 236 -8.05 -10.27 0.03
CA SER A 236 -8.08 -11.73 -0.04
C SER A 236 -8.76 -12.34 1.19
N GLU A 237 -8.45 -11.84 2.39
CA GLU A 237 -9.06 -12.27 3.64
C GLU A 237 -10.55 -11.94 3.68
N SER A 238 -10.92 -10.68 3.40
CA SER A 238 -12.32 -10.25 3.38
C SER A 238 -13.14 -11.11 2.40
N ASN A 239 -12.62 -11.36 1.20
CA ASN A 239 -13.27 -12.22 0.21
C ASN A 239 -13.44 -13.66 0.72
N SER A 240 -12.43 -14.22 1.40
CA SER A 240 -12.49 -15.56 1.99
C SER A 240 -13.55 -15.65 3.09
N VAL A 241 -13.60 -14.66 3.98
CA VAL A 241 -14.56 -14.60 5.09
C VAL A 241 -15.99 -14.42 4.57
N ILE A 242 -16.21 -13.50 3.62
CA ILE A 242 -17.52 -13.29 2.96
C ILE A 242 -18.00 -14.57 2.28
N LYS A 243 -17.12 -15.25 1.52
CA LYS A 243 -17.43 -16.54 0.87
C LYS A 243 -17.79 -17.63 1.88
N LYS A 244 -17.02 -17.77 2.95
CA LYS A 244 -17.30 -18.76 4.02
C LYS A 244 -18.60 -18.47 4.76
N ALA A 245 -18.95 -17.21 4.92
CA ALA A 245 -20.20 -16.79 5.55
C ALA A 245 -21.42 -16.86 4.60
N GLU A 246 -21.22 -17.28 3.34
CA GLU A 246 -22.25 -17.32 2.28
C GLU A 246 -23.01 -15.99 2.12
N ILE A 247 -22.36 -14.86 2.44
CA ILE A 247 -23.01 -13.55 2.32
C ILE A 247 -23.00 -13.17 0.84
N ASN A 248 -24.19 -13.08 0.25
CA ASN A 248 -24.40 -12.54 -1.10
C ASN A 248 -24.21 -11.03 -1.08
N THR A 249 -22.97 -10.57 -1.13
CA THR A 249 -22.66 -9.15 -1.31
C THR A 249 -22.78 -8.77 -2.78
N GLU A 250 -22.79 -7.47 -3.10
CA GLU A 250 -22.59 -6.99 -4.48
C GLU A 250 -21.27 -7.51 -5.11
N ALA A 251 -20.30 -7.97 -4.30
CA ALA A 251 -19.11 -8.67 -4.76
C ALA A 251 -19.39 -10.10 -5.28
N SER A 252 -20.49 -10.73 -4.84
CA SER A 252 -21.01 -11.98 -5.42
C SER A 252 -21.64 -11.76 -6.80
N TYR A 253 -22.00 -10.52 -7.15
CA TYR A 253 -22.61 -10.15 -8.45
C TYR A 253 -21.60 -9.76 -9.55
N LYS A 254 -20.32 -9.55 -9.23
CA LYS A 254 -19.30 -9.07 -10.20
C LYS A 254 -18.09 -9.99 -10.38
N SER A 255 -18.18 -11.25 -9.97
CA SER A 255 -17.07 -12.21 -10.04
C SER A 255 -16.74 -12.73 -11.45
N ALA A 256 -17.38 -12.22 -12.50
CA ALA A 256 -16.81 -12.21 -13.86
C ALA A 256 -15.96 -10.95 -14.05
N ILE A 257 -14.97 -10.78 -13.17
CA ILE A 257 -14.05 -9.63 -13.22
C ILE A 257 -13.15 -9.85 -14.43
N ASN A 258 -13.18 -8.93 -15.40
CA ASN A 258 -12.28 -8.95 -16.54
C ASN A 258 -10.89 -8.45 -16.10
N THR A 259 -10.28 -9.14 -15.14
CA THR A 259 -9.05 -8.67 -14.48
C THR A 259 -7.80 -8.75 -15.35
N GLN A 260 -7.88 -9.40 -16.50
CA GLN A 260 -6.75 -9.61 -17.41
C GLN A 260 -6.15 -8.29 -17.92
N TYR A 261 -6.91 -7.19 -17.87
CA TYR A 261 -6.45 -5.87 -18.31
C TYR A 261 -5.81 -5.01 -17.21
N HIS A 262 -5.88 -5.42 -15.94
CA HIS A 262 -5.17 -4.74 -14.85
C HIS A 262 -3.73 -5.23 -14.75
N ARG A 263 -2.79 -4.30 -14.93
CA ARG A 263 -1.36 -4.60 -14.99
C ARG A 263 -0.62 -3.82 -13.92
N VAL A 264 0.09 -4.52 -13.04
CA VAL A 264 0.80 -3.95 -11.89
C VAL A 264 2.30 -4.04 -12.10
N PHE A 265 2.97 -2.90 -12.02
CA PHE A 265 4.42 -2.77 -12.04
C PHE A 265 4.92 -2.24 -10.68
N PHE A 266 6.00 -2.82 -10.17
CA PHE A 266 6.62 -2.40 -8.91
C PHE A 266 7.95 -1.70 -9.16
N SER A 267 8.16 -0.54 -8.56
CA SER A 267 9.42 0.21 -8.66
C SER A 267 10.04 0.35 -7.28
N ALA A 268 11.25 -0.21 -7.13
CA ALA A 268 12.02 -0.25 -5.90
C ALA A 268 11.18 -0.52 -4.63
N PRO A 269 10.40 -1.62 -4.60
CA PRO A 269 9.42 -1.85 -3.54
C PRO A 269 10.11 -2.10 -2.19
N ARG A 270 9.53 -1.57 -1.11
CA ARG A 270 10.03 -1.70 0.26
C ARG A 270 8.96 -2.21 1.21
N GLY A 271 9.40 -2.97 2.20
CA GLY A 271 8.58 -3.45 3.31
C GLY A 271 8.50 -4.96 3.39
N LYS A 272 7.86 -5.45 4.45
CA LYS A 272 7.62 -6.89 4.63
C LYS A 272 6.65 -7.37 3.55
N GLY A 273 6.91 -8.53 2.95
CA GLY A 273 6.03 -9.11 1.94
C GLY A 273 6.21 -8.51 0.54
N THR A 274 7.23 -7.68 0.33
CA THR A 274 7.51 -7.09 -0.99
C THR A 274 8.57 -7.85 -1.79
N GLU A 275 8.84 -9.10 -1.43
CA GLU A 275 9.63 -10.03 -2.22
C GLU A 275 8.92 -10.31 -3.56
N LYS A 276 9.65 -10.42 -4.66
CA LYS A 276 9.09 -10.61 -6.02
C LYS A 276 8.06 -11.73 -6.09
N ASP A 277 8.36 -12.88 -5.51
CA ASP A 277 7.48 -14.05 -5.56
C ASP A 277 6.18 -13.79 -4.79
N ASN A 278 6.25 -13.08 -3.66
CA ASN A 278 5.06 -12.70 -2.92
C ASN A 278 4.21 -11.68 -3.67
N LEU A 279 4.84 -10.65 -4.25
CA LEU A 279 4.16 -9.64 -5.07
C LEU A 279 3.43 -10.27 -6.26
N LYS A 280 4.09 -11.19 -6.98
CA LYS A 280 3.50 -11.94 -8.09
C LYS A 280 2.33 -12.80 -7.65
N ARG A 281 2.45 -13.46 -6.50
CA ARG A 281 1.38 -14.29 -5.92
C ARG A 281 0.16 -13.45 -5.53
N LEU A 282 0.36 -12.38 -4.76
CA LEU A 282 -0.74 -11.54 -4.25
C LEU A 282 -1.50 -10.84 -5.38
N THR A 283 -0.79 -10.30 -6.37
CA THR A 283 -1.42 -9.67 -7.55
C THR A 283 -2.27 -10.69 -8.32
N LYS A 284 -1.77 -11.90 -8.55
CA LYS A 284 -2.53 -12.96 -9.21
C LYS A 284 -3.74 -13.42 -8.40
N ASN A 285 -3.62 -13.52 -7.07
CA ASN A 285 -4.71 -13.98 -6.20
C ASN A 285 -5.94 -13.07 -6.24
N ILE A 286 -5.75 -11.76 -6.44
CA ILE A 286 -6.85 -10.80 -6.61
C ILE A 286 -7.22 -10.60 -8.09
N GLY A 287 -6.67 -11.42 -8.99
CA GLY A 287 -6.95 -11.45 -10.42
C GLY A 287 -6.11 -10.52 -11.30
N MET A 288 -5.29 -9.63 -10.74
CA MET A 288 -4.45 -8.71 -11.53
C MET A 288 -3.24 -9.41 -12.16
N SER A 289 -2.69 -8.81 -13.23
CA SER A 289 -1.47 -9.29 -13.89
C SER A 289 -0.23 -8.58 -13.34
N PHE A 290 0.76 -9.36 -12.91
CA PHE A 290 2.09 -8.85 -12.59
C PHE A 290 2.83 -8.50 -13.89
N SER A 291 3.25 -7.25 -14.05
CA SER A 291 3.94 -6.75 -15.26
C SER A 291 5.44 -6.75 -15.12
N GLY A 292 5.95 -6.35 -13.95
CA GLY A 292 7.39 -6.26 -13.74
C GLY A 292 7.76 -5.71 -12.38
N ILE A 293 9.05 -5.79 -12.09
CA ILE A 293 9.69 -5.17 -10.94
C ILE A 293 10.98 -4.52 -11.40
N GLN A 294 11.15 -3.25 -11.08
CA GLN A 294 12.40 -2.52 -11.22
C GLN A 294 13.03 -2.43 -9.83
N TYR A 295 14.31 -2.81 -9.72
CA TYR A 295 15.04 -2.78 -8.47
C TYR A 295 15.98 -1.57 -8.41
N ASN A 296 16.17 -1.04 -7.20
CA ASN A 296 17.36 -0.27 -6.88
C ASN A 296 18.36 -1.23 -6.22
N ASP A 297 19.39 -1.63 -6.95
CA ASP A 297 20.39 -2.60 -6.47
C ASP A 297 21.18 -2.09 -5.24
N TYR A 298 21.08 -0.80 -4.94
CA TYR A 298 21.69 -0.15 -3.78
C TYR A 298 20.70 0.11 -2.64
N ASP A 299 19.50 -0.47 -2.66
CA ASP A 299 18.51 -0.32 -1.60
C ASP A 299 18.37 -1.57 -0.74
N LEU A 300 19.05 -1.57 0.42
CA LEU A 300 19.01 -2.69 1.36
C LEU A 300 17.69 -2.77 2.14
N LYS A 301 16.77 -1.80 2.02
CA LYS A 301 15.41 -1.93 2.58
C LYS A 301 14.51 -2.79 1.71
N ASN A 302 14.91 -3.09 0.47
CA ASN A 302 14.25 -4.09 -0.34
C ASN A 302 14.64 -5.50 0.15
N PRO A 303 13.68 -6.40 0.46
CA PRO A 303 13.97 -7.75 0.95
C PRO A 303 14.79 -8.62 -0.02
N ASP A 304 14.54 -8.54 -1.32
CA ASP A 304 15.26 -9.31 -2.34
C ASP A 304 16.72 -8.85 -2.43
N ILE A 305 16.96 -7.51 -2.44
CA ILE A 305 18.30 -6.93 -2.51
C ILE A 305 19.09 -7.20 -1.22
N ASN A 306 18.46 -7.07 -0.05
CA ASN A 306 19.09 -7.44 1.22
C ASN A 306 19.49 -8.93 1.24
N THR A 307 18.63 -9.81 0.75
CA THR A 307 18.92 -11.25 0.70
C THR A 307 20.08 -11.54 -0.24
N GLY A 308 20.07 -10.97 -1.45
CA GLY A 308 21.17 -11.09 -2.41
C GLY A 308 22.49 -10.51 -1.90
N PHE A 309 22.43 -9.39 -1.17
CA PHE A 309 23.57 -8.78 -0.50
C PHE A 309 24.15 -9.70 0.58
N ARG A 310 23.32 -10.27 1.47
CA ARG A 310 23.78 -11.23 2.51
C ARG A 310 24.43 -12.46 1.89
N ILE A 311 23.81 -13.06 0.88
CA ILE A 311 24.36 -14.21 0.15
C ILE A 311 25.72 -13.86 -0.48
N SER A 312 25.84 -12.68 -1.09
CA SER A 312 27.10 -12.23 -1.70
C SER A 312 28.21 -12.04 -0.65
N VAL A 313 27.87 -11.47 0.51
CA VAL A 313 28.79 -11.32 1.64
C VAL A 313 29.22 -12.68 2.21
N GLU A 314 28.29 -13.62 2.40
CA GLU A 314 28.59 -14.98 2.87
C GLU A 314 29.48 -15.75 1.89
N LYS A 315 29.22 -15.63 0.58
CA LYS A 315 30.06 -16.22 -0.48
C LYS A 315 31.46 -15.62 -0.54
N LEU A 316 31.69 -14.42 -0.03
CA LEU A 316 33.03 -13.82 0.09
C LEU A 316 33.76 -14.28 1.38
N ALA A 317 33.01 -14.71 2.40
CA ALA A 317 33.60 -15.26 3.62
C ALA A 317 34.21 -16.66 3.39
N VAL A 318 33.69 -17.44 2.44
CA VAL A 318 34.13 -18.82 2.18
C VAL A 318 35.51 -18.89 1.47
N PRO A 319 35.83 -18.12 0.41
CA PRO A 319 37.15 -18.11 -0.23
C PRO A 319 38.24 -17.41 0.59
N ALA A 320 37.87 -16.49 1.48
CA ALA A 320 38.82 -15.82 2.38
C ALA A 320 39.39 -16.76 3.46
N ILE A 321 38.86 -17.97 3.60
CA ILE A 321 39.36 -18.99 4.54
C ILE A 321 40.48 -19.84 3.92
N THR A 322 40.63 -19.89 2.59
CA THR A 322 41.45 -20.92 1.92
C THR A 322 42.70 -20.44 1.17
N THR A 323 43.02 -19.14 1.09
CA THR A 323 44.26 -18.68 0.42
C THR A 323 45.02 -17.63 1.23
N GLY A 324 46.29 -17.94 1.53
CA GLY A 324 47.13 -17.27 2.50
C GLY A 324 47.52 -15.81 2.20
N VAL A 325 48.03 -15.18 3.26
CA VAL A 325 48.70 -13.87 3.38
C VAL A 325 47.83 -12.62 3.15
N GLY A 326 46.75 -12.65 2.35
CA GLY A 326 45.79 -11.54 2.21
C GLY A 326 44.55 -11.61 3.13
N ALA A 327 44.30 -12.76 3.75
CA ALA A 327 43.07 -13.07 4.47
C ALA A 327 42.94 -12.42 5.87
N THR A 328 44.05 -12.03 6.50
CA THR A 328 44.04 -11.64 7.92
C THR A 328 43.36 -10.28 8.14
N ALA A 329 43.51 -9.33 7.21
CA ALA A 329 42.83 -8.02 7.28
C ALA A 329 41.31 -8.12 7.04
N LEU A 330 40.89 -9.04 6.16
CA LEU A 330 39.47 -9.33 5.91
C LEU A 330 38.81 -10.11 7.06
N LYS A 331 39.56 -10.99 7.74
CA LYS A 331 39.10 -11.80 8.90
C LYS A 331 38.89 -10.99 10.18
N THR A 332 39.77 -10.03 10.48
CA THR A 332 39.76 -9.37 11.81
C THR A 332 38.84 -8.14 11.87
N THR A 333 38.52 -7.48 10.76
CA THR A 333 37.68 -6.26 10.78
C THR A 333 36.75 -6.06 9.59
N GLY A 334 36.95 -6.74 8.45
CA GLY A 334 36.34 -6.34 7.17
C GLY A 334 34.88 -6.80 6.93
N ILE A 335 34.63 -8.10 6.76
CA ILE A 335 33.33 -8.59 6.25
C ILE A 335 32.31 -8.84 7.37
N SER A 336 32.73 -9.54 8.43
CA SER A 336 31.88 -9.79 9.61
C SER A 336 31.51 -8.49 10.34
N GLY A 337 32.37 -7.47 10.26
CA GLY A 337 32.10 -6.12 10.77
C GLY A 337 30.99 -5.42 9.98
N LEU A 338 30.93 -5.60 8.66
CA LEU A 338 29.89 -4.98 7.81
C LEU A 338 28.51 -5.59 8.03
N VAL A 339 28.41 -6.91 8.18
CA VAL A 339 27.14 -7.59 8.52
C VAL A 339 26.65 -7.11 9.89
N LYS A 340 27.53 -7.10 10.90
CA LYS A 340 27.20 -6.61 12.24
C LYS A 340 26.84 -5.13 12.26
N LEU A 341 27.53 -4.29 11.48
CA LEU A 341 27.22 -2.86 11.35
C LEU A 341 25.86 -2.65 10.68
N TYR A 342 25.53 -3.45 9.67
CA TYR A 342 24.22 -3.40 9.03
C TYR A 342 23.11 -3.87 9.97
N GLU A 343 23.30 -4.99 10.67
CA GLU A 343 22.35 -5.50 11.67
C GLU A 343 22.18 -4.55 12.86
N GLN A 344 23.26 -3.89 13.30
CA GLN A 344 23.20 -2.84 14.32
C GLN A 344 22.54 -1.57 13.79
N ALA A 345 22.85 -1.14 12.57
CA ALA A 345 22.22 0.01 11.93
C ALA A 345 20.72 -0.21 11.74
N ALA A 346 20.25 -1.40 11.38
CA ALA A 346 18.83 -1.70 11.25
C ALA A 346 18.03 -1.46 12.56
N ASN A 347 18.69 -1.55 13.72
CA ASN A 347 18.08 -1.38 15.04
C ASN A 347 18.20 0.06 15.61
N LEU A 348 18.86 0.98 14.91
CA LEU A 348 19.03 2.37 15.37
C LEU A 348 17.95 3.32 14.82
N PRO A 349 17.74 4.48 15.45
CA PRO A 349 17.01 5.59 14.83
C PRO A 349 17.69 6.04 13.52
N VAL A 350 16.93 6.58 12.56
CA VAL A 350 17.39 6.92 11.18
C VAL A 350 18.74 7.65 11.15
N ALA A 351 18.95 8.63 12.03
CA ALA A 351 20.22 9.36 12.13
C ALA A 351 21.40 8.47 12.56
N GLY A 352 21.17 7.54 13.50
CA GLY A 352 22.16 6.53 13.91
C GLY A 352 22.43 5.48 12.85
N GLN A 353 21.42 5.12 12.04
CA GLN A 353 21.60 4.22 10.89
C GLN A 353 22.52 4.84 9.84
N ILE A 354 22.31 6.13 9.54
CA ILE A 354 23.14 6.90 8.59
C ILE A 354 24.58 6.99 9.10
N GLY A 355 24.78 7.32 10.38
CA GLY A 355 26.10 7.40 11.00
C GLY A 355 26.89 6.08 10.92
N LEU A 356 26.26 4.95 11.24
CA LEU A 356 26.91 3.64 11.17
C LEU A 356 27.17 3.17 9.72
N MET A 357 26.26 3.42 8.78
CA MET A 357 26.49 3.06 7.37
C MET A 357 27.60 3.90 6.74
N VAL A 358 27.68 5.20 7.06
CA VAL A 358 28.76 6.08 6.61
C VAL A 358 30.10 5.66 7.23
N ALA A 359 30.12 5.31 8.52
CA ALA A 359 31.32 4.76 9.17
C ALA A 359 31.76 3.42 8.55
N GLY A 360 30.80 2.54 8.21
CA GLY A 360 31.06 1.29 7.48
C GLY A 360 31.66 1.53 6.09
N ALA A 361 31.10 2.49 5.33
CA ALA A 361 31.64 2.89 4.03
C ALA A 361 33.07 3.48 4.15
N PHE A 362 33.34 4.24 5.20
CA PHE A 362 34.67 4.81 5.47
C PHE A 362 35.70 3.73 5.85
N MET A 363 35.32 2.72 6.66
CA MET A 363 36.18 1.59 7.00
C MET A 363 36.52 0.73 5.78
N VAL A 364 35.58 0.51 4.86
CA VAL A 364 35.82 -0.19 3.59
C VAL A 364 36.75 0.63 2.68
N LYS A 365 36.55 1.95 2.63
CA LYS A 365 37.38 2.87 1.83
C LYS A 365 38.83 2.94 2.31
N ASN A 366 39.09 2.80 3.60
CA ASN A 366 40.46 2.89 4.12
C ASN A 366 41.21 1.55 4.19
N ASN A 367 40.51 0.41 4.34
CA ASN A 367 41.18 -0.88 4.59
C ASN A 367 41.03 -1.92 3.46
N VAL A 368 40.13 -1.74 2.49
CA VAL A 368 39.74 -2.78 1.49
C VAL A 368 39.77 -2.27 0.03
N TYR A 369 39.99 -0.97 -0.16
CA TYR A 369 39.93 -0.28 -1.46
C TYR A 369 40.94 -0.74 -2.53
N PRO A 370 42.17 -1.17 -2.19
CA PRO A 370 43.12 -1.59 -3.21
C PRO A 370 42.78 -2.92 -3.90
N THR A 371 41.92 -3.77 -3.31
CA THR A 371 41.68 -5.15 -3.79
C THR A 371 40.23 -5.45 -4.24
N LEU A 372 39.26 -4.56 -4.03
CA LEU A 372 37.83 -4.79 -4.35
C LEU A 372 37.14 -3.54 -4.94
N SER A 373 37.71 -2.95 -5.98
CA SER A 373 37.37 -1.62 -6.53
C SER A 373 35.92 -1.44 -7.05
N SER A 374 35.13 -2.51 -7.20
CA SER A 374 33.71 -2.47 -7.58
C SER A 374 32.76 -2.47 -6.38
N TYR A 375 33.07 -3.23 -5.32
CA TYR A 375 32.18 -3.39 -4.15
C TYR A 375 32.26 -2.19 -3.20
N GLY A 376 33.43 -1.56 -3.03
CA GLY A 376 33.55 -0.34 -2.22
C GLY A 376 32.73 0.85 -2.77
N ARG A 377 32.53 0.92 -4.09
CA ARG A 377 31.64 1.89 -4.74
C ARG A 377 30.15 1.58 -4.49
N ALA A 378 29.77 0.29 -4.47
CA ALA A 378 28.42 -0.13 -4.11
C ALA A 378 28.05 0.25 -2.66
N PHE A 379 29.00 0.17 -1.71
CA PHE A 379 28.78 0.59 -0.32
C PHE A 379 28.56 2.09 -0.11
N ALA A 380 29.30 2.93 -0.84
CA ALA A 380 29.05 4.37 -0.82
C ALA A 380 27.64 4.73 -1.34
N ASN A 381 27.13 3.93 -2.28
CA ASN A 381 25.80 4.13 -2.85
C ASN A 381 24.68 3.52 -1.97
N PHE A 382 24.96 2.50 -1.13
CA PHE A 382 23.94 1.90 -0.25
C PHE A 382 23.34 2.91 0.72
N GLY A 383 24.15 3.73 1.41
CA GLY A 383 23.68 4.71 2.39
C GLY A 383 22.60 5.68 1.85
N PRO A 384 22.92 6.50 0.82
CA PRO A 384 21.97 7.46 0.27
C PRO A 384 20.77 6.81 -0.43
N ASN A 385 20.90 5.60 -0.99
CA ASN A 385 19.77 4.88 -1.60
C ASN A 385 18.86 4.21 -0.55
N THR A 386 19.44 3.55 0.45
CA THR A 386 18.72 2.82 1.49
C THR A 386 18.05 3.74 2.51
N LEU A 387 18.75 4.80 2.93
CA LEU A 387 18.30 5.67 4.03
C LEU A 387 17.95 7.09 3.59
N GLY A 388 18.54 7.53 2.50
CA GLY A 388 18.30 8.85 1.91
C GLY A 388 17.20 8.84 0.85
N LYS A 389 17.30 9.81 -0.06
CA LYS A 389 16.35 10.03 -1.16
C LYS A 389 16.68 9.23 -2.43
N GLY A 390 17.76 8.45 -2.45
CA GLY A 390 18.19 7.76 -3.67
C GLY A 390 17.16 6.76 -4.21
N ASN A 391 16.31 6.21 -3.34
CA ASN A 391 15.19 5.37 -3.75
C ASN A 391 13.98 6.11 -4.32
N GLN A 392 13.94 7.44 -4.28
CA GLN A 392 12.80 8.24 -4.76
C GLN A 392 12.81 8.48 -6.27
N SER A 393 13.92 8.15 -6.95
CA SER A 393 14.08 8.32 -8.39
C SER A 393 14.03 6.97 -9.10
N TRP A 394 13.67 6.99 -10.38
CA TRP A 394 13.77 5.80 -11.21
C TRP A 394 15.24 5.40 -11.36
N GLN A 395 15.52 4.10 -11.27
CA GLN A 395 16.86 3.55 -11.56
C GLN A 395 16.69 2.65 -12.79
N GLY A 396 17.13 3.16 -13.94
CA GLY A 396 17.02 2.47 -15.23
C GLY A 396 17.64 3.31 -16.32
#